data_AF-A0A4S4LR83-F1
#
_entry.id   AF-A0A4S4LR83-F1
#
_cell.length_a   1.000
_cell.length_b   1.000
_cell.length_c   1.000
_cell.angle_alpha   90.00
_cell.angle_beta   90.00
_cell.angle_gamma   90.00
#
_symmetry.space_group_name_H-M   'P 1'
#
loop_
_entity.id
_entity.type
_entity.pdbx_description
1 polymer ?
#
loop_
_entity_poly.entity_id
_entity_poly.type
_entity_poly.pdbx_seq_one_letter_code
_entity_poly.pdbx_strand_id
1 'polypeptide(L)'
;DIEVLNPAAPYPPSAASSSSTASASTSSADDLDELPEMTPALEEFARLPLWDFEKSWEFIQNHREVVVPGASDALLVAAFTNQTNGHAKLAKQCVHQSLLLQYGDKLGKDGLRLFFKRATLAPPRLRLAPPLWLTTTK
;
A
#
# COMPACT_ATOMS: atom_id res chain seq x y z
N ASP A 1 19.76 35.01 11.72
CA ASP A 1 18.79 35.35 10.66
C ASP A 1 18.10 34.10 10.17
N ILE A 2 16.79 34.00 10.40
CA ILE A 2 15.91 32.99 9.80
C ILE A 2 14.68 33.75 9.32
N GLU A 3 14.61 33.98 8.01
CA GLU A 3 13.42 34.37 7.27
C GLU A 3 13.47 33.66 5.91
N VAL A 4 12.39 33.23 5.26
CA VAL A 4 10.99 32.95 5.63
C VAL A 4 10.42 32.16 4.43
N LEU A 5 9.42 31.35 4.69
CA LEU A 5 8.63 30.58 3.73
C LEU A 5 8.01 31.44 2.60
N ASN A 6 7.95 30.85 1.39
CA ASN A 6 7.03 31.13 0.28
C ASN A 6 6.45 32.56 0.17
N PRO A 7 7.05 33.47 -0.62
CA PRO A 7 6.68 34.89 -0.68
C PRO A 7 5.35 35.22 -1.40
N ALA A 8 4.52 34.25 -1.79
CA ALA A 8 3.38 34.52 -2.68
C ALA A 8 2.09 33.72 -2.41
N ALA A 9 1.76 33.39 -1.15
CA ALA A 9 0.44 32.85 -0.82
C ALA A 9 -0.42 33.90 -0.08
N PRO A 10 -1.52 34.41 -0.66
CA PRO A 10 -2.45 35.29 0.06
C PRO A 10 -3.27 34.49 1.08
N TYR A 11 -3.16 34.86 2.34
CA TYR A 11 -3.83 34.25 3.50
C TYR A 11 -5.25 34.85 3.70
N PRO A 12 -6.26 34.05 4.07
CA PRO A 12 -7.33 34.51 4.96
C PRO A 12 -7.03 34.13 6.42
N PRO A 13 -7.47 34.94 7.41
CA PRO A 13 -6.91 34.92 8.76
C PRO A 13 -7.49 33.82 9.67
N SER A 14 -6.55 33.10 10.29
CA SER A 14 -6.42 32.76 11.72
C SER A 14 -7.69 32.68 12.59
N ALA A 15 -7.91 31.49 13.17
CA ALA A 15 -8.40 31.35 14.53
C ALA A 15 -7.81 30.09 15.18
N ALA A 16 -7.35 30.26 16.41
CA ALA A 16 -6.52 29.33 17.17
C ALA A 16 -7.33 28.28 17.96
N SER A 17 -6.64 27.17 18.24
CA SER A 17 -6.62 26.39 19.49
C SER A 17 -7.90 25.86 20.14
N SER A 18 -7.87 24.52 20.32
CA SER A 18 -7.99 23.78 21.59
C SER A 18 -9.21 22.89 21.87
N SER A 19 -8.87 21.73 22.46
CA SER A 19 -9.64 20.79 23.29
C SER A 19 -10.51 19.71 22.62
N SER A 20 -9.96 18.50 22.66
CA SER A 20 -10.59 17.23 23.07
C SER A 20 -12.12 17.19 23.16
N THR A 21 -12.73 16.47 22.22
CA THR A 21 -13.76 15.48 22.56
C THR A 21 -13.56 14.26 21.66
N ALA A 22 -13.26 13.13 22.30
CA ALA A 22 -13.50 11.83 21.70
C ALA A 22 -15.02 11.73 21.44
N SER A 23 -15.40 11.67 20.17
CA SER A 23 -16.65 11.02 19.76
C SER A 23 -16.27 9.82 18.92
N ALA A 24 -16.26 8.69 19.61
CA ALA A 24 -16.50 7.41 18.97
C ALA A 24 -17.90 7.43 18.35
N SER A 25 -18.03 6.68 17.25
CA SER A 25 -19.27 6.16 16.68
C SER A 25 -20.09 7.11 15.78
N THR A 26 -19.66 7.22 14.53
CA THR A 26 -20.55 6.94 13.40
C THR A 26 -19.78 6.12 12.37
N SER A 27 -19.78 4.80 12.53
CA SER A 27 -19.61 3.90 11.40
C SER A 27 -20.76 4.20 10.43
N SER A 28 -20.51 5.01 9.41
CA SER A 28 -21.31 5.01 8.20
C SER A 28 -21.10 3.65 7.57
N ALA A 29 -21.92 2.68 7.97
CA ALA A 29 -21.99 1.36 7.34
C ALA A 29 -22.41 1.45 5.86
N ASP A 30 -22.86 2.63 5.42
CA ASP A 30 -23.30 2.95 4.06
C ASP A 30 -22.13 3.15 3.07
N ASP A 31 -20.91 3.47 3.53
CA ASP A 31 -19.73 3.64 2.67
C ASP A 31 -18.94 2.33 2.44
N LEU A 32 -19.32 1.23 3.11
CA LEU A 32 -18.67 -0.07 2.93
C LEU A 32 -19.26 -0.86 1.75
N ASP A 33 -20.48 -0.55 1.32
CA ASP A 33 -21.13 -1.18 0.17
C ASP A 33 -20.45 -0.82 -1.17
N GLU A 34 -19.63 0.24 -1.20
CA GLU A 34 -18.84 0.64 -2.38
C GLU A 34 -17.45 -0.02 -2.40
N LEU A 35 -17.03 -0.66 -1.30
CA LEU A 35 -15.71 -1.28 -1.20
C LEU A 35 -15.74 -2.71 -1.77
N PRO A 36 -14.80 -3.03 -2.69
CA PRO A 36 -14.71 -4.35 -3.29
C PRO A 36 -14.51 -5.46 -2.24
N GLU A 37 -15.27 -6.56 -2.36
CA GLU A 37 -15.17 -7.67 -1.42
C GLU A 37 -13.88 -8.49 -1.60
N MET A 38 -13.38 -9.01 -0.49
CA MET A 38 -12.23 -9.90 -0.46
C MET A 38 -12.62 -11.30 -0.96
N THR A 39 -12.19 -11.68 -2.16
CA THR A 39 -12.47 -13.01 -2.72
C THR A 39 -11.53 -14.08 -2.13
N PRO A 40 -11.89 -15.38 -2.17
CA PRO A 40 -11.02 -16.46 -1.71
C PRO A 40 -9.64 -16.46 -2.41
N ALA A 41 -9.60 -16.18 -3.71
CA ALA A 41 -8.34 -16.09 -4.45
C ALA A 41 -7.47 -14.90 -3.99
N LEU A 42 -8.09 -13.77 -3.63
CA LEU A 42 -7.41 -12.62 -3.04
C LEU A 42 -6.85 -12.92 -1.64
N GLU A 43 -7.55 -13.73 -0.84
CA GLU A 43 -7.04 -14.18 0.45
C GLU A 43 -5.81 -15.08 0.30
N GLU A 44 -5.83 -16.01 -0.66
CA GLU A 44 -4.68 -16.85 -0.96
C GLU A 44 -3.50 -16.02 -1.46
N PHE A 45 -3.76 -15.06 -2.35
CA PHE A 45 -2.76 -14.12 -2.84
C PHE A 45 -2.14 -13.31 -1.69
N ALA A 46 -2.97 -12.85 -0.74
CA ALA A 46 -2.55 -12.11 0.45
C ALA A 46 -1.68 -12.92 1.42
N ARG A 47 -1.79 -14.25 1.43
CA ARG A 47 -0.97 -15.11 2.32
C ARG A 47 0.42 -15.39 1.77
N LEU A 48 0.69 -15.05 0.50
CA LEU A 48 2.00 -15.28 -0.13
C LEU A 48 3.13 -14.53 0.61
N PRO A 49 4.36 -15.07 0.58
CA PRO A 49 5.49 -14.48 1.29
C PRO A 49 5.86 -13.10 0.74
N LEU A 50 6.16 -12.19 1.66
CA LEU A 50 6.69 -10.86 1.32
C LEU A 50 7.96 -10.99 0.47
N TRP A 51 8.10 -10.13 -0.53
CA TRP A 51 9.28 -10.04 -1.40
C TRP A 51 9.56 -11.24 -2.31
N ASP A 52 8.73 -12.28 -2.25
CA ASP A 52 8.76 -13.42 -3.17
C ASP A 52 7.97 -13.07 -4.43
N PHE A 53 8.60 -12.24 -5.27
CA PHE A 53 8.02 -11.75 -6.51
C PHE A 53 7.75 -12.88 -7.51
N GLU A 54 8.54 -13.95 -7.48
CA GLU A 54 8.38 -15.10 -8.36
C GLU A 54 7.08 -15.85 -8.04
N LYS A 55 6.84 -16.19 -6.76
CA LYS A 55 5.57 -16.82 -6.35
C LYS A 55 4.37 -15.92 -6.55
N SER A 56 4.51 -14.62 -6.27
CA SER A 56 3.42 -13.67 -6.49
C SER A 56 3.07 -13.57 -7.99
N TRP A 57 4.08 -13.61 -8.86
CA TRP A 57 3.87 -13.61 -10.31
C TRP A 57 3.25 -14.92 -10.81
N GLU A 58 3.76 -16.06 -10.38
CA GLU A 58 3.23 -17.38 -10.73
C GLU A 58 1.75 -17.51 -10.31
N PHE A 59 1.41 -17.04 -9.11
CA PHE A 59 0.03 -17.02 -8.64
C PHE A 59 -0.86 -16.19 -9.56
N ILE A 60 -0.44 -14.96 -9.91
CA ILE A 60 -1.19 -14.09 -10.83
C ILE A 60 -1.32 -14.73 -12.23
N GLN A 61 -0.32 -15.52 -12.67
CA GLN A 61 -0.38 -16.27 -13.93
C GLN A 61 -1.48 -17.32 -13.95
N ASN A 62 -1.67 -18.01 -12.83
CA ASN A 62 -2.66 -19.08 -12.70
C ASN A 62 -4.04 -18.56 -12.26
N HIS A 63 -4.09 -17.41 -11.59
CA HIS A 63 -5.29 -16.78 -11.04
C HIS A 63 -5.45 -15.37 -11.59
N ARG A 64 -6.05 -15.23 -12.78
CA ARG A 64 -6.29 -13.90 -13.39
C ARG A 64 -7.39 -13.11 -12.68
N GLU A 65 -8.26 -13.81 -11.96
CA GLU A 65 -9.36 -13.28 -11.17
C GLU A 65 -8.92 -12.36 -10.02
N VAL A 66 -7.65 -12.39 -9.62
CA VAL A 66 -7.12 -11.43 -8.61
C VAL A 66 -6.72 -10.09 -9.18
N VAL A 67 -6.64 -9.97 -10.51
CA VAL A 67 -6.29 -8.73 -11.21
C VAL A 67 -7.57 -8.12 -11.78
N VAL A 68 -8.42 -7.63 -10.87
CA VAL A 68 -9.68 -6.96 -11.20
C VAL A 68 -9.72 -5.56 -10.58
N PRO A 69 -10.52 -4.63 -11.15
CA PRO A 69 -10.74 -3.32 -10.54
C PRO A 69 -11.16 -3.47 -9.08
N GLY A 70 -10.52 -2.72 -8.18
CA GLY A 70 -10.83 -2.75 -6.75
C GLY A 70 -10.13 -3.86 -5.95
N ALA A 71 -9.46 -4.82 -6.58
CA ALA A 71 -8.72 -5.87 -5.87
C ALA A 71 -7.64 -5.30 -4.92
N SER A 72 -6.98 -4.20 -5.30
CA SER A 72 -6.04 -3.49 -4.44
C SER A 72 -6.70 -2.94 -3.18
N ASP A 73 -7.93 -2.44 -3.30
CA ASP A 73 -8.64 -1.75 -2.23
C ASP A 73 -9.20 -2.78 -1.23
N ALA A 74 -9.73 -3.90 -1.74
CA ALA A 74 -10.08 -5.07 -0.94
C ALA A 74 -8.90 -5.55 -0.07
N LEU A 75 -7.69 -5.61 -0.65
CA LEU A 75 -6.48 -5.97 0.08
C LEU A 75 -6.12 -4.94 1.17
N LEU A 76 -6.34 -3.65 0.94
CA LEU A 76 -6.08 -2.61 1.93
C LEU A 76 -7.09 -2.65 3.08
N VAL A 77 -8.37 -2.89 2.80
CA VAL A 77 -9.40 -3.12 3.83
C VAL A 77 -9.06 -4.36 4.66
N ALA A 78 -8.66 -5.46 3.99
CA ALA A 78 -8.21 -6.67 4.66
C ALA A 78 -6.95 -6.41 5.51
N ALA A 79 -6.02 -5.58 5.03
CA ALA A 79 -4.84 -5.20 5.80
C ALA A 79 -5.19 -4.45 7.08
N PHE A 80 -6.08 -3.46 6.99
CA PHE A 80 -6.55 -2.68 8.13
C PHE A 80 -7.25 -3.58 9.17
N THR A 81 -8.13 -4.46 8.71
CA THR A 81 -8.84 -5.44 9.55
C THR A 81 -7.84 -6.37 10.27
N ASN A 82 -6.88 -6.92 9.53
CA ASN A 82 -5.85 -7.80 10.11
C ASN A 82 -4.96 -7.07 11.11
N GLN A 83 -4.58 -5.82 10.85
CA GLN A 83 -3.78 -5.03 11.78
C GLN A 83 -4.54 -4.75 13.08
N THR A 84 -5.83 -4.42 12.98
CA THR A 84 -6.72 -4.18 14.12
C THR A 84 -6.88 -5.44 14.98
N ASN A 85 -6.94 -6.60 14.33
CA ASN A 85 -7.03 -7.91 15.00
C ASN A 85 -5.67 -8.43 15.52
N GLY A 86 -4.60 -7.66 15.44
CA GLY A 86 -3.26 -8.05 15.91
C GLY A 86 -2.48 -8.96 14.95
N HIS A 87 -2.99 -9.24 13.75
CA HIS A 87 -2.35 -10.04 12.71
C HIS A 87 -1.38 -9.20 11.86
N ALA A 88 -0.41 -8.54 12.50
CA ALA A 88 0.49 -7.58 11.84
C ALA A 88 1.29 -8.17 10.66
N LYS A 89 1.62 -9.47 10.71
CA LYS A 89 2.31 -10.14 9.59
C LYS A 89 1.41 -10.20 8.36
N LEU A 90 0.18 -10.69 8.54
CA LEU A 90 -0.78 -10.82 7.44
C LEU A 90 -1.19 -9.45 6.90
N ALA A 91 -1.36 -8.46 7.78
CA ALA A 91 -1.61 -7.08 7.36
C ALA A 91 -0.52 -6.54 6.42
N LYS A 92 0.76 -6.76 6.76
CA LYS A 92 1.89 -6.37 5.88
C LYS A 92 1.86 -7.10 4.55
N GLN A 93 1.48 -8.38 4.54
CA GLN A 93 1.36 -9.15 3.29
C GLN A 93 0.23 -8.59 2.42
N CYS A 94 -0.95 -8.31 2.99
CA CYS A 94 -2.05 -7.67 2.28
C CYS A 94 -1.64 -6.33 1.65
N VAL A 95 -0.96 -5.45 2.41
CA VAL A 95 -0.44 -4.17 1.87
C VAL A 95 0.54 -4.42 0.73
N HIS A 96 1.51 -5.32 0.91
CA HIS A 96 2.49 -5.64 -0.13
C HIS A 96 1.81 -6.09 -1.42
N GLN A 97 0.86 -7.02 -1.33
CA GLN A 97 0.13 -7.53 -2.48
C GLN A 97 -0.72 -6.45 -3.16
N SER A 98 -1.34 -5.54 -2.40
CA SER A 98 -2.06 -4.41 -2.97
C SER A 98 -1.15 -3.52 -3.82
N LEU A 99 0.10 -3.32 -3.40
CA LEU A 99 1.07 -2.50 -4.11
C LEU A 99 1.52 -3.17 -5.41
N LEU A 100 1.66 -4.50 -5.44
CA LEU A 100 2.00 -5.21 -6.67
C LEU A 100 0.94 -4.99 -7.75
N LEU A 101 -0.34 -5.06 -7.38
CA LEU A 101 -1.45 -4.81 -8.30
C LEU A 101 -1.47 -3.35 -8.77
N GLN A 102 -1.36 -2.40 -7.84
CA GLN A 102 -1.33 -0.96 -8.15
C GLN A 102 -0.19 -0.61 -9.11
N TYR A 103 1.02 -1.15 -8.89
CA TYR A 103 2.15 -0.88 -9.78
C TYR A 103 1.98 -1.48 -11.16
N GLY A 104 1.38 -2.66 -11.28
CA GLY A 104 1.07 -3.21 -12.59
C GLY A 104 0.08 -2.36 -13.38
N ASP A 105 -0.94 -1.84 -12.72
CA ASP A 105 -1.96 -1.00 -13.35
C ASP A 105 -1.38 0.33 -13.88
N LYS A 106 -0.47 0.96 -13.13
CA LYS A 106 0.20 2.21 -13.56
C LYS A 106 1.09 2.05 -14.80
N LEU A 107 1.54 0.84 -15.12
CA LEU A 107 2.40 0.57 -16.28
C LEU A 107 1.59 0.17 -17.55
N GLY A 108 0.26 0.15 -17.49
CA GLY A 108 -0.63 -0.13 -18.61
C GLY A 108 -0.92 -1.63 -18.82
N LYS A 109 -1.42 -2.00 -20.00
CA LYS A 109 -1.99 -3.33 -20.30
C LYS A 109 -1.05 -4.52 -20.00
N ASP A 110 0.26 -4.34 -20.17
CA ASP A 110 1.29 -5.35 -19.86
C ASP A 110 2.13 -4.98 -18.61
N GLY A 111 1.66 -4.02 -17.84
CA GLY A 111 2.45 -3.36 -16.81
C GLY A 111 2.85 -4.27 -15.66
N LEU A 112 1.94 -5.18 -15.27
CA LEU A 112 2.19 -6.19 -14.25
C LEU A 112 3.35 -7.11 -14.68
N ARG A 113 3.32 -7.61 -15.93
CA ARG A 113 4.40 -8.45 -16.48
C ARG A 113 5.74 -7.72 -16.52
N LEU A 114 5.75 -6.44 -16.93
CA LEU A 114 6.96 -5.63 -16.99
C LEU A 114 7.52 -5.33 -15.59
N PHE A 115 6.63 -5.05 -14.63
CA PHE A 115 6.97 -4.85 -13.23
C PHE A 115 7.68 -6.08 -12.66
N PHE A 116 7.07 -7.27 -12.76
CA PHE A 116 7.66 -8.50 -12.23
C PHE A 116 8.95 -8.89 -12.95
N LYS A 117 9.05 -8.69 -14.27
CA LYS A 117 10.31 -8.89 -15.01
C LYS A 117 11.44 -8.04 -14.41
N ARG A 118 11.19 -6.77 -14.09
CA ARG A 118 12.20 -5.88 -13.49
C ARG A 118 12.47 -6.20 -12.02
N ALA A 119 11.44 -6.55 -11.25
CA ALA A 119 11.55 -6.87 -9.83
C ALA A 119 12.41 -8.13 -9.59
N THR A 120 12.27 -9.16 -10.44
CA THR A 120 13.07 -10.39 -10.36
C THR A 120 14.52 -10.17 -10.82
N LEU A 121 14.75 -9.27 -11.79
CA LEU A 121 16.10 -8.92 -12.27
C LEU A 121 16.86 -7.95 -11.34
N ALA A 122 16.16 -7.24 -10.45
CA ALA A 122 16.77 -6.23 -9.59
C ALA A 122 17.69 -6.86 -8.52
N PRO A 123 18.97 -6.44 -8.42
CA PRO A 123 19.91 -7.01 -7.47
C PRO A 123 19.47 -6.75 -6.02
N PRO A 124 19.79 -7.65 -5.07
CA PRO A 124 19.33 -7.58 -3.68
C PRO A 124 19.74 -6.29 -2.93
N ARG A 125 20.78 -5.58 -3.42
CA ARG A 125 21.30 -4.34 -2.82
C ARG A 125 20.34 -3.14 -2.83
N LEU A 126 19.33 -3.13 -3.70
CA LEU A 126 18.30 -2.09 -3.71
C LEU A 126 17.15 -2.37 -2.73
N ARG A 127 17.18 -3.51 -2.01
CA ARG A 127 16.07 -3.92 -1.13
C ARG A 127 16.23 -3.46 0.33
N LEU A 128 17.44 -3.12 0.79
CA LEU A 128 17.70 -2.74 2.19
C LEU A 128 18.88 -1.76 2.41
N ALA A 129 19.44 -1.12 1.37
CA ALA A 129 20.56 -0.21 1.61
C ALA A 129 20.08 1.08 2.31
N PRO A 130 20.52 1.37 3.56
CA PRO A 130 20.30 2.68 4.13
C PRO A 130 20.99 3.73 3.22
N PRO A 131 20.43 4.94 3.14
CA PRO A 131 20.99 5.97 2.29
C PRO A 131 22.45 6.27 2.70
N LEU A 132 23.30 6.50 1.69
CA LEU A 132 24.77 6.60 1.81
C LEU A 132 25.27 7.68 2.79
N TRP A 133 24.39 8.56 3.28
CA TRP A 133 24.73 9.53 4.32
C TRP A 133 24.87 8.91 5.73
N LEU A 134 24.41 7.67 5.97
CA LEU A 134 24.60 6.98 7.25
C LEU A 134 25.97 6.28 7.41
N THR A 135 26.78 6.17 6.36
CA THR A 135 28.05 5.41 6.40
C THR A 135 29.31 6.26 6.50
N THR A 136 29.18 7.58 6.70
CA THR A 136 30.35 8.47 6.85
C THR A 136 30.50 8.94 8.30
N THR A 137 31.02 8.04 9.15
CA THR A 137 31.70 8.46 10.38
C THR A 137 33.07 7.80 10.43
N LYS A 138 34.08 8.53 9.96
CA LYS A 138 35.43 8.46 10.51
C LYS A 138 36.08 9.83 10.43
#